data_AF-A0A1L5P0N0-F1
#
_entry.id   AF-A0A1L5P0N0-F1
#
_cell.length_a   1.000
_cell.length_b   1.000
_cell.length_c   1.000
_cell.angle_alpha   90.00
_cell.angle_beta   90.00
_cell.angle_gamma   90.00
#
_symmetry.space_group_name_H-M   'P 1'
#
loop_
_entity.id
_entity.type
_entity.pdbx_description
1 polymer ?
#
loop_
_entity_poly.entity_id
_entity_poly.type
_entity_poly.pdbx_seq_one_letter_code
_entity_poly.pdbx_strand_id
1 'polypeptide(L)'
;MRRTIISLAGLLGAAGAAHADSRFFCSTDDSSARFTIESGFQDEAGHRLNHFRGALIVKNESVPEVFRKRVFDSSKLTNRWSHDGELRLEIFDDGSEDAKDQSLSLVILAEGRGKTFSGTYGLMVSGDGKPFTASGKVSCGSK
;
A
#
# COMPACT_ATOMS: atom_id res chain seq x y z
N MET A 1 -27.86 49.67 -39.72
CA MET A 1 -27.28 48.93 -38.57
C MET A 1 -27.88 47.53 -38.51
N ARG A 2 -27.14 46.49 -38.87
CA ARG A 2 -27.52 45.08 -38.66
C ARG A 2 -26.29 44.35 -38.13
N ARG A 3 -26.39 43.88 -36.88
CA ARG A 3 -25.37 43.15 -36.14
C ARG A 3 -25.33 41.71 -36.62
N THR A 4 -24.22 41.26 -37.19
CA THR A 4 -23.96 39.85 -37.46
C THR A 4 -23.31 39.23 -36.22
N ILE A 5 -24.05 38.33 -35.57
CA ILE A 5 -23.63 37.56 -34.39
C ILE A 5 -22.67 36.47 -34.85
N ILE A 6 -21.50 36.39 -34.21
CA ILE A 6 -20.52 35.31 -34.38
C ILE A 6 -21.02 34.11 -33.57
N SER A 7 -21.37 33.03 -34.26
CA SER A 7 -21.74 31.76 -33.63
C SER A 7 -20.47 30.97 -33.27
N LEU A 8 -20.06 31.04 -32.01
CA LEU A 8 -18.99 30.22 -31.43
C LEU A 8 -19.63 28.98 -30.77
N ALA A 9 -19.94 27.96 -31.57
CA ALA A 9 -20.55 26.73 -31.06
C ALA A 9 -19.69 25.51 -31.43
N GLY A 10 -19.24 24.78 -30.40
CA GLY A 10 -18.93 23.36 -30.53
C GLY A 10 -17.46 22.96 -30.38
N LEU A 11 -16.82 23.22 -29.23
CA LEU A 11 -15.63 22.47 -28.81
C LEU A 11 -15.75 22.05 -27.34
N LEU A 12 -16.81 21.31 -27.01
CA LEU A 12 -17.04 20.72 -25.68
C LEU A 12 -17.41 19.25 -25.90
N GLY A 13 -16.41 18.42 -26.18
CA GLY A 13 -16.67 17.02 -26.53
C GLY A 13 -15.47 16.10 -26.35
N ALA A 14 -14.67 16.32 -25.29
CA ALA A 14 -13.69 15.34 -24.84
C ALA A 14 -13.25 15.64 -23.39
N ALA A 15 -14.21 15.85 -22.49
CA ALA A 15 -13.91 15.64 -21.08
C ALA A 15 -13.97 14.12 -20.85
N GLY A 16 -12.84 13.44 -21.11
CA GLY A 16 -12.69 12.06 -20.67
C GLY A 16 -12.95 12.01 -19.17
N ALA A 17 -13.74 11.04 -18.71
CA ALA A 17 -13.90 10.80 -17.29
C ALA A 17 -12.49 10.61 -16.70
N ALA A 18 -12.07 11.51 -15.81
CA ALA A 18 -10.89 11.28 -15.01
C ALA A 18 -11.25 10.15 -14.03
N HIS A 19 -10.95 8.92 -14.43
CA HIS A 19 -11.10 7.76 -13.56
C HIS A 19 -10.15 7.97 -12.36
N ALA A 20 -10.73 8.03 -11.16
CA ALA A 20 -9.96 8.26 -9.96
C ALA A 20 -9.28 6.95 -9.59
N ASP A 21 -8.02 6.78 -10.00
CA ASP A 21 -7.19 5.71 -9.46
C ASP A 21 -7.15 5.87 -7.92
N SER A 22 -7.76 4.93 -7.20
CA SER A 22 -7.77 4.98 -5.74
C SER A 22 -6.37 4.69 -5.21
N ARG A 23 -5.75 5.67 -4.55
CA ARG A 23 -4.46 5.46 -3.89
C ARG A 23 -4.64 5.38 -2.39
N PHE A 24 -4.23 4.26 -1.81
CA PHE A 24 -4.22 4.05 -0.38
C PHE A 24 -2.82 4.27 0.19
N PHE A 25 -2.77 4.88 1.36
CA PHE A 25 -1.54 5.14 2.11
C PHE A 25 -1.73 4.62 3.52
N CYS A 26 -0.92 3.66 3.94
CA CYS A 26 -0.95 3.09 5.29
C CYS A 26 0.40 3.29 5.97
N SER A 27 0.41 3.69 7.24
CA SER A 27 1.64 3.94 7.98
C SER A 27 1.51 3.64 9.46
N THR A 28 2.64 3.31 10.07
CA THR A 28 2.80 3.23 11.52
C THR A 28 4.19 3.72 11.92
N ASP A 29 4.31 4.17 13.16
CA ASP A 29 5.57 4.48 13.83
C ASP A 29 5.36 4.20 15.33
N ASP A 30 5.56 2.95 15.73
CA ASP A 30 5.37 2.48 17.11
C ASP A 30 6.68 1.93 17.71
N SER A 31 6.62 1.27 18.86
CA SER A 31 7.82 0.73 19.51
C SER A 31 8.50 -0.40 18.72
N SER A 32 7.78 -1.10 17.85
CA SER A 32 8.25 -2.30 17.15
C SER A 32 8.64 -2.03 15.69
N ALA A 33 7.88 -1.18 15.00
CA ALA A 33 8.06 -0.93 13.59
C ALA A 33 7.77 0.52 13.20
N ARG A 34 8.40 0.96 12.10
CA ARG A 34 8.01 2.15 11.36
C ARG A 34 7.89 1.78 9.89
N PHE A 35 6.75 2.03 9.27
CA PHE A 35 6.59 1.78 7.85
C PHE A 35 5.66 2.78 7.16
N THR A 36 5.79 2.83 5.85
CA THR A 36 4.85 3.50 4.95
C THR A 36 4.63 2.61 3.74
N ILE A 37 3.37 2.28 3.47
CA ILE A 37 2.93 1.48 2.34
C ILE A 37 1.96 2.32 1.52
N GLU A 38 2.20 2.38 0.22
CA GLU A 38 1.31 2.96 -0.76
C GLU A 38 0.84 1.86 -1.72
N SER A 39 -0.45 1.77 -1.95
CA SER A 39 -1.04 0.84 -2.93
C SER A 39 -2.11 1.55 -3.75
N GLY A 40 -2.04 1.42 -5.06
CA GLY A 40 -3.03 1.95 -5.99
C GLY A 40 -3.81 0.82 -6.68
N PHE A 41 -5.11 1.02 -6.84
CA PHE A 41 -5.99 0.10 -7.56
C PHE A 41 -6.75 0.84 -8.65
N GLN A 42 -6.88 0.20 -9.81
CA GLN A 42 -7.71 0.69 -10.90
C GLN A 42 -9.18 0.58 -10.50
N ASP A 43 -9.96 1.59 -10.88
CA ASP A 43 -11.41 1.66 -10.67
C ASP A 43 -12.20 0.74 -11.62
N GLU A 44 -11.52 0.09 -12.56
CA GLU A 44 -12.11 -0.89 -13.48
C GLU A 44 -12.41 -2.24 -12.80
N ALA A 45 -13.29 -3.03 -13.43
CA ALA A 45 -13.69 -4.33 -12.94
C ALA A 45 -12.48 -5.21 -12.57
N GLY A 46 -12.41 -5.61 -11.30
CA GLY A 46 -11.37 -6.51 -10.78
C GLY A 46 -10.34 -5.87 -9.86
N HIS A 47 -10.44 -4.56 -9.53
CA HIS A 47 -9.57 -3.88 -8.55
C HIS A 47 -8.09 -4.24 -8.76
N ARG A 48 -7.62 -4.06 -10.01
CA ARG A 48 -6.26 -4.44 -10.39
C ARG A 48 -5.26 -3.47 -9.77
N LEU A 49 -4.21 -4.00 -9.16
CA LEU A 49 -3.08 -3.20 -8.65
C LEU A 49 -2.40 -2.45 -9.80
N ASN A 50 -2.27 -1.12 -9.70
CA ASN A 50 -1.54 -0.28 -10.66
C ASN A 50 -0.33 0.42 -10.03
N HIS A 51 -0.21 0.43 -8.70
CA HIS A 51 0.88 1.05 -7.97
C HIS A 51 1.12 0.31 -6.67
N PHE A 52 2.37 0.09 -6.31
CA PHE A 52 2.74 -0.35 -4.97
C PHE A 52 4.15 0.11 -4.63
N ARG A 53 4.32 0.65 -3.43
CA ARG A 53 5.63 0.95 -2.85
C ARG A 53 5.56 0.83 -1.35
N GLY A 54 6.56 0.20 -0.76
CA GLY A 54 6.68 0.10 0.69
C GLY A 54 8.07 0.46 1.19
N ALA A 55 8.13 0.95 2.43
CA ALA A 55 9.36 1.04 3.19
C ALA A 55 9.08 0.63 4.64
N LEU A 56 9.97 -0.18 5.22
CA LEU A 56 9.86 -0.73 6.56
C LEU A 56 11.18 -0.56 7.31
N ILE A 57 11.07 -0.18 8.58
CA ILE A 57 12.12 -0.24 9.59
C ILE A 57 11.60 -1.11 10.73
N VAL A 58 12.34 -2.15 11.09
CA VAL A 58 12.09 -2.98 12.26
C VAL A 58 13.01 -2.50 13.39
N LYS A 59 12.45 -2.15 14.54
CA LYS A 59 13.18 -1.46 15.62
C LYS A 59 13.81 -2.42 16.64
N ASN A 60 13.71 -3.72 16.42
CA ASN A 60 14.29 -4.73 17.30
C ASN A 60 15.69 -5.14 16.82
N GLU A 61 16.69 -4.99 17.69
CA GLU A 61 18.09 -5.32 17.38
C GLU A 61 18.34 -6.82 17.20
N SER A 62 17.48 -7.69 17.72
CA SER A 62 17.56 -9.13 17.49
C SER A 62 17.18 -9.55 16.07
N VAL A 63 16.55 -8.64 15.31
CA VAL A 63 16.19 -8.89 13.91
C VAL A 63 17.45 -8.82 13.04
N PRO A 64 17.66 -9.82 12.15
CA PRO A 64 18.78 -9.83 11.22
C PRO A 64 18.89 -8.53 10.44
N GLU A 65 20.12 -8.08 10.20
CA GLU A 65 20.39 -6.78 9.59
C GLU A 65 19.68 -6.58 8.26
N VAL A 66 19.66 -7.62 7.43
CA VAL A 66 18.99 -7.63 6.13
C VAL A 66 17.50 -7.28 6.23
N PHE A 67 16.84 -7.55 7.37
CA PHE A 67 15.42 -7.24 7.59
C PHE A 67 15.15 -5.99 8.42
N ARG A 68 16.16 -5.38 9.05
CA ARG A 68 15.96 -4.17 9.86
C ARG A 68 15.49 -2.97 9.03
N LYS A 69 15.85 -2.91 7.74
CA LYS A 69 15.42 -1.87 6.82
C LYS A 69 15.12 -2.46 5.45
N ARG A 70 13.87 -2.37 4.99
CA ARG A 70 13.45 -2.88 3.68
C ARG A 70 12.73 -1.81 2.86
N VAL A 71 12.88 -1.92 1.55
CA VAL A 71 12.04 -1.25 0.56
C VAL A 71 11.37 -2.33 -0.25
N PHE A 72 10.08 -2.15 -0.51
CA PHE A 72 9.26 -3.12 -1.23
C PHE A 72 8.73 -2.48 -2.52
N ASP A 73 8.76 -3.26 -3.58
CA ASP A 73 7.97 -3.02 -4.80
C ASP A 73 6.88 -4.09 -4.94
N SER A 74 6.11 -4.02 -6.03
CA SER A 74 4.97 -4.92 -6.25
C SER A 74 5.34 -6.40 -6.34
N SER A 75 6.62 -6.75 -6.59
CA SER A 75 7.07 -8.15 -6.62
C SER A 75 7.01 -8.82 -5.24
N LYS A 76 7.06 -8.03 -4.16
CA LYS A 76 6.97 -8.53 -2.79
C LYS A 76 5.52 -8.64 -2.27
N LEU A 77 4.52 -8.21 -3.05
CA LEU A 77 3.12 -8.24 -2.65
C LEU A 77 2.46 -9.57 -3.08
N THR A 78 2.38 -10.52 -2.16
CA THR A 78 1.84 -11.87 -2.41
C THR A 78 0.32 -11.93 -2.40
N ASN A 79 -0.33 -11.09 -1.60
CA ASN A 79 -1.78 -11.00 -1.55
C ASN A 79 -2.25 -9.54 -1.42
N ARG A 80 -3.41 -9.25 -2.01
CA ARG A 80 -4.01 -7.91 -2.04
C ARG A 80 -5.51 -7.99 -2.22
N TRP A 81 -6.21 -7.12 -1.51
CA TRP A 81 -7.64 -6.94 -1.62
C TRP A 81 -7.99 -5.48 -1.32
N SER A 82 -8.82 -4.89 -2.18
CA SER A 82 -9.46 -3.61 -1.90
C SER A 82 -10.87 -3.63 -2.45
N HIS A 83 -11.86 -3.64 -1.56
CA HIS A 83 -13.27 -3.64 -1.94
C HIS A 83 -14.14 -3.20 -0.75
N ASP A 84 -15.18 -2.41 -1.01
CA ASP A 84 -16.17 -1.95 -0.03
C ASP A 84 -15.58 -1.42 1.31
N GLY A 85 -14.51 -0.63 1.22
CA GLY A 85 -13.84 -0.05 2.39
C GLY A 85 -12.89 -0.99 3.13
N GLU A 86 -12.72 -2.22 2.65
CA GLU A 86 -11.65 -3.10 3.11
C GLU A 86 -10.36 -2.85 2.33
N LEU A 87 -9.23 -2.93 3.02
CA LEU A 87 -7.91 -2.98 2.44
C LEU A 87 -7.11 -4.08 3.15
N ARG A 88 -6.65 -5.07 2.39
CA ARG A 88 -5.81 -6.16 2.89
C ARG A 88 -4.59 -6.28 2.01
N LEU A 89 -3.41 -6.25 2.61
CA LEU A 89 -2.14 -6.36 1.92
C LEU A 89 -1.27 -7.38 2.64
N GLU A 90 -0.66 -8.28 1.88
CA GLU A 90 0.33 -9.23 2.38
C GLU A 90 1.61 -9.06 1.58
N ILE A 91 2.68 -8.73 2.30
CA ILE A 91 4.00 -8.49 1.75
C ILE A 91 4.90 -9.60 2.28
N PHE A 92 5.57 -10.31 1.38
CA PHE A 92 6.53 -11.34 1.71
C PHE A 92 7.86 -11.02 1.06
N ASP A 93 8.91 -11.12 1.85
CA ASP A 93 10.27 -10.84 1.42
C ASP A 93 11.22 -11.92 1.94
N ASP A 94 11.70 -12.75 1.03
CA ASP A 94 12.73 -13.78 1.24
C ASP A 94 14.12 -13.21 1.54
N GLY A 95 14.30 -11.89 1.51
CA GLY A 95 15.55 -11.24 1.89
C GLY A 95 16.71 -11.43 0.92
N SER A 96 16.43 -11.88 -0.31
CA SER A 96 17.42 -12.16 -1.36
C SER A 96 18.48 -13.20 -0.94
N GLU A 97 19.53 -13.41 -1.75
CA GLU A 97 20.55 -14.46 -1.51
C GLU A 97 21.27 -14.31 -0.14
N ASP A 98 21.29 -13.09 0.43
CA ASP A 98 21.98 -12.78 1.68
C ASP A 98 21.22 -13.22 2.95
N ALA A 99 19.96 -13.64 2.84
CA ALA A 99 19.10 -13.89 3.99
C ALA A 99 19.23 -15.28 4.64
N LYS A 100 20.05 -16.20 4.10
CA LYS A 100 20.33 -17.52 4.71
C LYS A 100 19.04 -18.21 5.22
N ASP A 101 18.09 -18.46 4.31
CA ASP A 101 16.79 -19.10 4.59
C ASP A 101 15.84 -18.33 5.55
N GLN A 102 16.17 -17.08 5.87
CA GLN A 102 15.30 -16.20 6.63
C GLN A 102 14.29 -15.49 5.72
N SER A 103 13.18 -15.04 6.29
CA SER A 103 12.14 -14.33 5.55
C SER A 103 11.42 -13.32 6.43
N LEU A 104 10.76 -12.36 5.78
CA LEU A 104 9.93 -11.34 6.40
C LEU A 104 8.52 -11.38 5.81
N SER A 105 7.51 -11.34 6.67
CA SER A 105 6.12 -11.16 6.30
C SER A 105 5.55 -9.94 7.02
N LEU A 106 4.88 -9.07 6.26
CA LEU A 106 4.11 -7.94 6.76
C LEU A 106 2.68 -8.03 6.23
N VAL A 107 1.73 -8.19 7.14
CA VAL A 107 0.29 -8.20 6.83
C VAL A 107 -0.33 -6.91 7.34
N ILE A 108 -1.12 -6.26 6.49
CA ILE A 108 -1.91 -5.08 6.84
C ILE A 108 -3.38 -5.41 6.61
N LEU A 109 -4.21 -5.20 7.63
CA LEU A 109 -5.66 -5.33 7.58
C LEU A 109 -6.25 -4.01 8.03
N ALA A 110 -6.96 -3.32 7.15
CA ALA A 110 -7.59 -2.05 7.44
C ALA A 110 -9.01 -2.01 6.89
N GLU A 111 -9.89 -1.32 7.60
CA GLU A 111 -11.29 -1.17 7.22
C GLU A 111 -11.76 0.26 7.51
N GLY A 112 -12.59 0.79 6.63
CA GLY A 112 -13.27 2.05 6.83
C GLY A 112 -13.72 2.70 5.53
N ARG A 113 -14.77 3.52 5.63
CA ARG A 113 -15.31 4.28 4.50
C ARG A 113 -14.97 5.76 4.71
N GLY A 114 -14.16 6.32 3.83
CA GLY A 114 -13.75 7.73 3.88
C GLY A 114 -12.27 7.94 3.56
N LYS A 115 -11.83 9.20 3.65
CA LYS A 115 -10.45 9.60 3.34
C LYS A 115 -9.42 9.12 4.37
N THR A 116 -9.87 8.80 5.58
CA THR A 116 -9.03 8.34 6.68
C THR A 116 -9.73 7.17 7.36
N PHE A 117 -8.96 6.12 7.63
CA PHE A 117 -9.43 4.91 8.29
C PHE A 117 -8.26 4.24 9.03
N SER A 118 -8.51 3.13 9.71
CA SER A 118 -7.50 2.49 10.56
C SER A 118 -7.51 0.98 10.41
N GLY A 119 -6.47 0.35 10.94
CA GLY A 119 -6.36 -1.09 10.90
C GLY A 119 -5.35 -1.63 11.91
N THR A 120 -4.90 -2.84 11.63
CA THR A 120 -3.79 -3.48 12.32
C THR A 120 -2.73 -3.94 11.31
N TYR A 121 -1.53 -4.14 11.83
CA TYR A 121 -0.50 -4.87 11.12
C TYR A 121 -0.01 -6.06 11.95
N GLY A 122 0.47 -7.08 11.26
CA GLY A 122 1.29 -8.16 11.80
C GLY A 122 2.61 -8.22 11.06
N LEU A 123 3.71 -8.27 11.79
CA LEU A 123 5.07 -8.39 11.27
C LEU A 123 5.70 -9.65 11.83
N MET A 124 6.30 -10.45 10.96
CA MET A 124 7.04 -11.65 11.31
C MET A 124 8.37 -11.68 10.58
N VAL A 125 9.44 -12.03 11.28
CA VAL A 125 10.72 -12.41 10.69
C VAL A 125 11.06 -13.83 11.13
N SER A 126 11.14 -14.74 10.17
CA SER A 126 11.32 -16.19 10.36
C SER A 126 12.69 -16.65 9.86
N GLY A 127 13.18 -17.78 10.36
CA GLY A 127 14.41 -18.45 9.91
C GLY A 127 14.88 -19.48 10.93
N ASP A 128 16.18 -19.80 10.94
CA ASP A 128 16.78 -20.83 11.79
C ASP A 128 16.68 -20.59 13.32
N GLY A 129 16.36 -19.35 13.72
CA GLY A 129 16.23 -18.94 15.11
C GLY A 129 14.78 -18.84 15.61
N LYS A 130 14.62 -18.34 16.85
CA LYS A 130 13.29 -17.97 17.36
C LYS A 130 12.72 -16.84 16.48
N PRO A 131 11.52 -17.02 15.88
CA PRO A 131 10.92 -15.96 15.07
C PRO A 131 10.70 -14.69 15.87
N PHE A 132 10.96 -13.55 15.24
CA PHE A 132 10.50 -12.26 15.74
C PHE A 132 9.07 -12.03 15.25
N THR A 133 8.18 -11.65 16.15
CA THR A 133 6.82 -11.25 15.82
C THR A 133 6.47 -9.94 16.50
N ALA A 134 5.74 -9.09 15.80
CA ALA A 134 5.18 -7.85 16.31
C ALA A 134 3.83 -7.57 15.68
N SER A 135 2.97 -6.84 16.38
CA SER A 135 1.71 -6.35 15.85
C SER A 135 1.38 -5.01 16.46
N GLY A 136 0.58 -4.23 15.74
CA GLY A 136 0.21 -2.90 16.19
C GLY A 136 -0.89 -2.29 15.35
N LYS A 137 -1.17 -1.02 15.61
CA LYS A 137 -2.14 -0.23 14.84
C LYS A 137 -1.48 0.34 13.59
N VAL A 138 -2.28 0.50 12.54
CA VAL A 138 -1.88 1.22 11.33
C VAL A 138 -2.92 2.31 11.06
N SER A 139 -2.44 3.49 10.66
CA SER A 139 -3.29 4.57 10.16
C SER A 139 -3.29 4.53 8.65
N CYS A 140 -4.46 4.56 8.03
CA CYS A 140 -4.62 4.50 6.59
C CYS A 140 -5.46 5.66 6.06
N GLY A 141 -5.32 5.95 4.77
CA GLY A 141 -6.15 6.92 4.08
C GLY A 141 -6.17 6.69 2.58
N SER A 142 -7.10 7.35 1.90
CA SER A 142 -7.28 7.29 0.45
C SER A 142 -7.22 8.68 -0.18
N LYS A 143 -6.66 8.75 -1.39
CA LYS A 143 -6.68 9.92 -2.27
C LYS A 143 -7.29 9.56 -3.61
#